data_AF-F8AGH8-F1
#
_entry.id   AF-F8AGH8-F1
#
_cell.length_a   1.000
_cell.length_b   1.000
_cell.length_c   1.000
_cell.angle_alpha   90.00
_cell.angle_beta   90.00
_cell.angle_gamma   90.00
#
_symmetry.space_group_name_H-M   'P 1'
#
loop_
_entity.id
_entity.type
_entity.pdbx_description
1 polymer ?
#
loop_
_entity_poly.entity_id
_entity_poly.type
_entity_poly.pdbx_seq_one_letter_code
_entity_poly.pdbx_strand_id
1 'polypeptide(L)'
;MPQQAFPAIGHVFHSSGKQDYYRSLLQVQNPNQYYVITEEDINRLFLEFEAKGVTHSHKRSVEYIITMFLKEATKENNGRYIFTMKDLKEYLTLIRQSYSPSFYRKNITYLKKLFRIAGIDLAESLKAPTELNVDLTIVTVDDIKSLIQLVDSLHISNRFEDWKRDQFITAMLLMAVSGMRVSELERIPLKEIDIENRRIRLNTHQTKTRQSRVVFFTYEVQELLEDYIR
;
A
#
# COMPACT_ATOMS: atom_id res chain seq x y z
N MET A 1 -12.57 -24.57 -45.05
CA MET A 1 -12.03 -24.11 -43.75
C MET A 1 -10.55 -24.43 -43.69
N PRO A 2 -9.68 -23.43 -43.45
CA PRO A 2 -8.36 -23.68 -42.88
C PRO A 2 -8.35 -23.23 -41.42
N GLN A 3 -8.08 -24.17 -40.52
CA GLN A 3 -7.72 -23.91 -39.13
C GLN A 3 -6.41 -23.11 -39.12
N GLN A 4 -6.49 -21.80 -38.86
CA GLN A 4 -5.29 -21.05 -38.47
C GLN A 4 -4.98 -21.42 -37.02
N ALA A 5 -3.94 -22.23 -36.85
CA ALA A 5 -3.36 -22.54 -35.57
C ALA A 5 -2.90 -21.23 -34.89
N PHE A 6 -3.32 -21.03 -33.65
CA PHE A 6 -2.81 -19.98 -32.80
C PHE A 6 -1.30 -20.21 -32.61
N PRO A 7 -0.43 -19.24 -32.95
CA PRO A 7 0.97 -19.34 -32.54
C PRO A 7 1.00 -19.24 -31.02
N ALA A 8 1.72 -20.17 -30.37
CA ALA A 8 1.96 -20.13 -28.94
C ALA A 8 2.60 -18.77 -28.59
N ILE A 9 1.87 -17.96 -27.80
CA ILE A 9 2.25 -16.59 -27.41
C ILE A 9 3.30 -16.64 -26.28
N GLY A 10 4.34 -17.47 -26.48
CA GLY A 10 5.59 -17.47 -25.72
C GLY A 10 6.71 -16.75 -26.46
N HIS A 11 6.52 -16.42 -27.74
CA HIS A 11 7.45 -15.55 -28.47
C HIS A 11 7.25 -14.10 -28.05
N VAL A 12 8.14 -13.67 -27.16
CA VAL A 12 8.62 -12.31 -26.94
C VAL A 12 8.09 -11.31 -27.98
N PHE A 13 6.92 -10.72 -27.71
CA PHE A 13 6.60 -9.45 -28.34
C PHE A 13 7.59 -8.45 -27.77
N HIS A 14 8.59 -8.06 -28.56
CA HIS A 14 9.18 -6.76 -28.37
C HIS A 14 8.02 -5.76 -28.33
N SER A 15 8.02 -4.91 -27.31
CA SER A 15 6.92 -4.05 -26.87
C SER A 15 6.26 -3.20 -27.96
N SER A 16 6.89 -3.02 -29.12
CA SER A 16 6.36 -2.26 -30.25
C SER A 16 5.16 -2.92 -30.95
N GLY A 17 5.14 -4.25 -31.15
CA GLY A 17 4.14 -4.88 -32.04
C GLY A 17 2.76 -5.14 -31.43
N LYS A 18 2.67 -5.19 -30.09
CA LYS A 18 1.45 -5.62 -29.39
C LYS A 18 0.30 -4.62 -29.52
N GLN A 19 0.58 -3.33 -29.29
CA GLN A 19 -0.43 -2.29 -29.43
C GLN A 19 -0.82 -2.10 -30.90
N ASP A 20 0.14 -2.17 -31.82
CA ASP A 20 -0.13 -2.07 -33.26
C ASP A 20 -1.03 -3.21 -33.76
N TYR A 21 -0.83 -4.43 -33.25
CA TYR A 21 -1.73 -5.55 -33.50
C TYR A 21 -3.16 -5.25 -33.02
N TYR A 22 -3.35 -4.80 -31.78
CA TYR A 22 -4.69 -4.48 -31.28
C TYR A 22 -5.34 -3.33 -32.02
N ARG A 23 -4.57 -2.29 -32.34
CA ARG A 23 -5.02 -1.14 -33.14
C ARG A 23 -5.54 -1.57 -34.51
N SER A 24 -4.88 -2.53 -35.17
CA SER A 24 -5.33 -3.06 -36.46
C SER A 24 -6.70 -3.75 -36.40
N LEU A 25 -7.06 -4.32 -35.25
CA LEU A 25 -8.33 -5.03 -35.04
C LEU A 25 -9.51 -4.09 -34.76
N LEU A 26 -9.26 -2.83 -34.39
CA LEU A 26 -10.31 -1.91 -33.96
C LEU A 26 -11.14 -1.34 -35.11
N GLN A 27 -10.71 -1.49 -36.38
CA GLN A 27 -11.42 -0.98 -37.57
C GLN A 27 -11.80 0.51 -37.48
N VAL A 28 -11.03 1.31 -36.72
CA VAL A 28 -11.26 2.75 -36.49
C VAL A 28 -10.46 3.61 -37.47
N GLN A 29 -10.95 4.83 -37.74
CA GLN A 29 -10.30 5.77 -38.68
C GLN A 29 -8.88 6.20 -38.24
N ASN A 30 -8.59 6.25 -36.93
CA ASN A 30 -7.25 6.56 -36.41
C ASN A 30 -6.87 5.63 -35.24
N PRO A 31 -6.30 4.44 -35.54
CA PRO A 31 -5.98 3.45 -34.52
C PRO A 31 -4.94 3.92 -33.51
N ASN A 32 -4.02 4.79 -33.94
CA ASN A 32 -2.93 5.31 -33.10
C ASN A 32 -3.43 6.20 -31.93
N GLN A 33 -4.71 6.57 -31.92
CA GLN A 33 -5.33 7.31 -30.84
C GLN A 33 -5.77 6.42 -29.67
N TYR A 34 -5.83 5.11 -29.87
CA TYR A 34 -6.37 4.16 -28.92
C TYR A 34 -5.29 3.28 -28.29
N TYR A 35 -5.53 2.95 -27.02
CA TYR A 35 -4.75 2.03 -26.22
C TYR A 35 -5.65 0.89 -25.76
N VAL A 36 -5.10 -0.31 -25.74
CA VAL A 36 -5.85 -1.52 -25.43
C VAL A 36 -5.19 -2.26 -24.28
N ILE A 37 -6.00 -2.61 -23.29
CA ILE A 37 -5.65 -3.48 -22.17
C ILE A 37 -6.54 -4.72 -22.25
N THR A 38 -5.95 -5.89 -22.07
CA THR A 38 -6.67 -7.18 -22.07
C THR A 38 -6.78 -7.74 -20.65
N GLU A 39 -7.73 -8.66 -20.42
CA GLU A 39 -7.80 -9.41 -19.16
C GLU A 39 -6.49 -10.13 -18.83
N GLU A 40 -5.78 -10.64 -19.84
CA GLU A 40 -4.48 -11.27 -19.67
C GLU A 40 -3.42 -10.31 -19.14
N ASP A 41 -3.46 -9.02 -19.52
CA ASP A 41 -2.54 -8.00 -18.97
C ASP A 41 -2.77 -7.78 -17.48
N ILE A 42 -4.04 -7.80 -17.08
CA ILE A 42 -4.45 -7.66 -15.69
C ILE A 42 -4.03 -8.91 -14.90
N ASN A 43 -4.26 -10.10 -15.43
CA ASN A 43 -3.85 -11.36 -14.81
C ASN A 43 -2.34 -11.43 -14.64
N ARG A 44 -1.56 -10.99 -15.63
CA ARG A 44 -0.09 -10.89 -15.53
C ARG A 44 0.36 -9.93 -14.44
N LEU A 45 -0.33 -8.80 -14.28
CA LEU A 45 -0.05 -7.85 -13.20
C LEU A 45 -0.25 -8.52 -11.82
N PHE A 46 -1.35 -9.25 -11.63
CA PHE A 46 -1.61 -9.94 -10.36
C PHE A 46 -0.71 -11.16 -10.13
N LEU A 47 -0.34 -11.88 -11.19
CA LEU A 47 0.67 -12.93 -11.14
C LEU A 47 2.04 -12.39 -10.68
N GLU A 48 2.45 -11.20 -11.16
CA GLU A 48 3.67 -10.55 -10.70
C GLU A 48 3.61 -10.23 -9.19
N PHE A 49 2.46 -9.78 -8.69
CA PHE A 49 2.28 -9.54 -7.26
C PHE A 49 2.24 -10.82 -6.42
N GLU A 50 1.67 -11.89 -6.96
CA GLU A 50 1.69 -13.23 -6.36
C GLU A 50 3.09 -13.78 -6.21
N ALA A 51 3.86 -13.78 -7.31
CA ALA A 51 5.24 -14.23 -7.32
C ALA A 51 6.13 -13.45 -6.34
N LYS A 52 5.84 -12.16 -6.13
CA LYS A 52 6.55 -11.30 -5.16
C LYS A 52 6.14 -11.53 -3.71
N GLY A 53 5.15 -12.37 -3.43
CA GLY A 53 4.66 -12.62 -2.08
C GLY A 53 4.03 -11.38 -1.43
N VAL A 54 3.40 -10.52 -2.23
CA VAL A 54 2.75 -9.29 -1.75
C VAL A 54 1.55 -9.62 -0.87
N THR A 55 1.33 -8.83 0.19
CA THR A 55 0.26 -9.06 1.16
C THR A 55 -1.13 -8.93 0.52
N HIS A 56 -2.11 -9.66 1.07
CA HIS A 56 -3.49 -9.63 0.56
C HIS A 56 -4.11 -8.23 0.58
N SER A 57 -3.85 -7.46 1.64
CA SER A 57 -4.30 -6.07 1.76
C SER A 57 -3.72 -5.18 0.65
N HIS A 58 -2.44 -5.35 0.31
CA HIS A 58 -1.82 -4.62 -0.78
C HIS A 58 -2.42 -5.03 -2.13
N LYS A 59 -2.63 -6.34 -2.37
CA LYS A 59 -3.29 -6.83 -3.59
C LYS A 59 -4.68 -6.20 -3.78
N ARG A 60 -5.51 -6.22 -2.73
CA ARG A 60 -6.84 -5.57 -2.74
C ARG A 60 -6.77 -4.08 -3.06
N SER A 61 -5.78 -3.37 -2.52
CA SER A 61 -5.57 -1.94 -2.84
C SER A 61 -5.23 -1.73 -4.31
N VAL A 62 -4.47 -2.64 -4.93
CA VAL A 62 -4.15 -2.55 -6.36
C VAL A 62 -5.37 -2.90 -7.20
N GLU A 63 -6.08 -3.98 -6.86
CA GLU A 63 -7.33 -4.37 -7.51
C GLU A 63 -8.33 -3.23 -7.57
N TYR A 64 -8.58 -2.57 -6.43
CA TYR A 64 -9.44 -1.40 -6.39
C TYR A 64 -9.00 -0.28 -7.36
N ILE A 65 -7.70 0.03 -7.41
CA ILE A 65 -7.14 1.06 -8.31
C ILE A 65 -7.35 0.68 -9.77
N ILE A 66 -7.05 -0.57 -10.13
CA ILE A 66 -7.18 -1.06 -11.51
C ILE A 66 -8.64 -1.09 -11.92
N THR A 67 -9.53 -1.69 -11.12
CA THR A 67 -10.98 -1.73 -11.40
C THR A 67 -11.57 -0.33 -11.55
N MET A 68 -11.18 0.62 -10.68
CA MET A 68 -11.63 2.00 -10.78
C MET A 68 -11.15 2.67 -12.07
N PHE A 69 -9.89 2.46 -12.48
CA PHE A 69 -9.41 2.94 -13.78
C PHE A 69 -10.17 2.34 -14.96
N LEU A 70 -10.36 1.01 -14.98
CA LEU A 70 -11.08 0.34 -16.05
C LEU A 70 -12.51 0.86 -16.18
N LYS A 71 -13.18 1.05 -15.04
CA LYS A 71 -14.55 1.56 -15.02
C LYS A 71 -14.68 3.02 -15.48
N GLU A 72 -13.80 3.89 -15.00
CA GLU A 72 -13.96 5.35 -15.17
C GLU A 72 -13.23 5.89 -16.40
N ALA A 73 -12.22 5.18 -16.94
CA ALA A 73 -11.36 5.67 -18.01
C ALA A 73 -11.39 4.81 -19.28
N THR A 74 -12.11 3.68 -19.31
CA THR A 74 -12.09 2.76 -20.45
C THR A 74 -13.50 2.36 -20.88
N LYS A 75 -13.60 1.87 -22.12
CA LYS A 75 -14.79 1.20 -22.64
C LYS A 75 -14.47 -0.26 -22.89
N GLU A 76 -15.29 -1.14 -22.32
CA GLU A 76 -15.15 -2.58 -22.48
C GLU A 76 -15.76 -3.04 -23.82
N ASN A 77 -15.02 -3.86 -24.56
CA ASN A 77 -15.48 -4.51 -25.78
C ASN A 77 -14.80 -5.88 -25.93
N ASN A 78 -15.58 -6.96 -25.77
CA ASN A 78 -15.12 -8.35 -25.92
C ASN A 78 -13.87 -8.68 -25.08
N GLY A 79 -13.89 -8.40 -23.78
CA GLY A 79 -12.75 -8.65 -22.87
C GLY A 79 -11.54 -7.75 -23.09
N ARG A 80 -11.74 -6.62 -23.79
CA ARG A 80 -10.72 -5.58 -24.03
C ARG A 80 -11.21 -4.26 -23.48
N TYR A 81 -10.32 -3.59 -22.75
CA TYR A 81 -10.54 -2.26 -22.20
C TYR A 81 -9.82 -1.25 -23.08
N ILE A 82 -10.61 -0.39 -23.74
CA ILE A 82 -10.13 0.55 -24.74
C ILE A 82 -10.23 1.97 -24.18
N PHE A 83 -9.16 2.75 -24.31
CA PHE A 83 -9.14 4.14 -23.88
C PHE A 83 -8.27 5.01 -24.78
N THR A 84 -8.43 6.32 -24.66
CA THR A 84 -7.65 7.34 -25.35
C THR A 84 -6.82 8.17 -24.37
N MET A 85 -5.90 8.98 -24.90
CA MET A 85 -5.16 9.96 -24.11
C MET A 85 -6.10 10.95 -23.37
N LYS A 86 -7.24 11.29 -23.98
CA LYS A 86 -8.23 12.18 -23.38
C LYS A 86 -8.85 11.55 -22.14
N ASP A 87 -9.30 10.30 -22.25
CA ASP A 87 -9.91 9.55 -21.16
C ASP A 87 -8.94 9.40 -19.97
N LEU A 88 -7.65 9.11 -20.25
CA LEU A 88 -6.62 9.05 -19.22
C LEU A 88 -6.42 10.41 -18.51
N LYS A 89 -6.40 11.53 -19.25
CA LYS A 89 -6.25 12.87 -18.65
C LYS A 89 -7.43 13.24 -17.77
N GLU A 90 -8.65 12.92 -18.21
CA GLU A 90 -9.87 13.16 -17.44
C GLU A 90 -9.88 12.34 -16.16
N TYR A 91 -9.55 11.05 -16.25
CA TYR A 91 -9.40 10.17 -15.08
C TYR A 91 -8.35 10.67 -14.09
N LEU A 92 -7.14 11.01 -14.55
CA LEU A 92 -6.10 11.51 -13.65
C LEU A 92 -6.47 12.85 -13.01
N THR A 93 -7.26 13.68 -13.70
CA THR A 93 -7.79 14.93 -13.14
C THR A 93 -8.80 14.65 -12.04
N LEU A 94 -9.73 13.71 -12.26
CA LEU A 94 -10.69 13.24 -11.27
C LEU A 94 -9.97 12.74 -10.01
N ILE A 95 -8.99 11.83 -10.15
CA ILE A 95 -8.29 11.28 -8.99
C ILE A 95 -7.53 12.38 -8.21
N ARG A 96 -6.91 13.32 -8.93
CA ARG A 96 -6.18 14.43 -8.31
C ARG A 96 -7.08 15.40 -7.53
N GLN A 97 -8.33 15.59 -7.97
CA GLN A 97 -9.28 16.50 -7.32
C GLN A 97 -10.02 15.83 -6.15
N SER A 98 -10.32 14.54 -6.26
CA SER A 98 -11.20 13.85 -5.30
C SER A 98 -10.45 13.07 -4.21
N TYR A 99 -9.15 12.81 -4.37
CA TYR A 99 -8.39 11.95 -3.46
C TYR A 99 -7.09 12.59 -2.98
N SER A 100 -6.51 11.99 -1.92
CA SER A 100 -5.26 12.46 -1.35
C SER A 100 -4.08 12.33 -2.34
N PRO A 101 -3.03 13.17 -2.20
CA PRO A 101 -1.82 13.07 -3.02
C PRO A 101 -1.20 11.68 -3.00
N SER A 102 -1.16 11.03 -1.83
CA SER A 102 -0.64 9.66 -1.68
C SER A 102 -1.44 8.65 -2.52
N PHE A 103 -2.77 8.77 -2.54
CA PHE A 103 -3.62 7.91 -3.35
C PHE A 103 -3.42 8.16 -4.85
N TYR A 104 -3.33 9.42 -5.27
CA TYR A 104 -3.00 9.78 -6.66
C TYR A 104 -1.65 9.17 -7.11
N ARG A 105 -0.60 9.27 -6.28
CA ARG A 105 0.70 8.66 -6.56
C ARG A 105 0.65 7.13 -6.67
N LYS A 106 -0.15 6.46 -5.83
CA LYS A 106 -0.41 5.02 -5.95
C LYS A 106 -1.07 4.68 -7.28
N ASN A 107 -2.08 5.45 -7.71
CA ASN A 107 -2.72 5.27 -9.02
C ASN A 107 -1.70 5.35 -10.15
N ILE A 108 -0.89 6.42 -10.20
CA ILE A 108 0.17 6.56 -11.20
C ILE A 108 1.13 5.37 -11.18
N THR A 109 1.54 4.91 -9.99
CA THR A 109 2.47 3.79 -9.83
C THR A 109 1.93 2.49 -10.42
N TYR A 110 0.68 2.14 -10.13
CA TYR A 110 0.10 0.87 -10.59
C TYR A 110 -0.38 0.93 -12.04
N LEU A 111 -0.86 2.09 -12.51
CA LEU A 111 -1.16 2.28 -13.93
C LEU A 111 0.11 2.19 -14.77
N LYS A 112 1.21 2.78 -14.32
CA LYS A 112 2.51 2.63 -15.00
C LYS A 112 2.94 1.17 -15.10
N LYS A 113 2.72 0.35 -14.06
CA LYS A 113 3.00 -1.09 -14.10
C LYS A 113 2.10 -1.82 -15.10
N LEU A 114 0.79 -1.56 -15.05
CA LEU A 114 -0.16 -2.15 -15.99
C LEU A 114 0.20 -1.79 -17.44
N PHE A 115 0.49 -0.52 -17.71
CA PHE A 115 0.85 -0.04 -19.04
C PHE A 115 2.13 -0.70 -19.56
N ARG A 116 3.14 -0.91 -18.71
CA ARG A 116 4.35 -1.67 -19.08
C ARG A 116 4.02 -3.10 -19.50
N ILE A 117 3.14 -3.79 -18.78
CA ILE A 117 2.72 -5.17 -19.11
C ILE A 117 1.90 -5.21 -20.41
N ALA A 118 1.02 -4.22 -20.59
CA ALA A 118 0.21 -4.06 -21.80
C ALA A 118 1.04 -3.60 -23.02
N GLY A 119 2.28 -3.15 -22.84
CA GLY A 119 3.11 -2.59 -23.92
C GLY A 119 2.67 -1.18 -24.35
N ILE A 120 2.04 -0.42 -23.45
CA ILE A 120 1.60 0.96 -23.67
C ILE A 120 2.76 1.91 -23.32
N ASP A 121 3.21 2.67 -24.31
CA ASP A 121 4.32 3.62 -24.24
C ASP A 121 4.09 4.78 -23.25
N LEU A 122 2.83 5.10 -22.94
CA LEU A 122 2.47 6.09 -21.92
C LEU A 122 3.06 5.81 -20.54
N ALA A 123 3.44 4.56 -20.26
CA ALA A 123 4.15 4.20 -19.04
C ALA A 123 5.41 5.07 -18.80
N GLU A 124 6.13 5.44 -19.85
CA GLU A 124 7.36 6.23 -19.74
C GLU A 124 7.07 7.72 -19.45
N SER A 125 5.94 8.21 -19.95
CA SER A 125 5.50 9.59 -19.78
C SER A 125 4.84 9.85 -18.41
N LEU A 126 4.24 8.82 -17.78
CA LEU A 126 3.62 8.95 -16.47
C LEU A 126 4.66 9.13 -15.37
N LYS A 127 4.64 10.31 -14.72
CA LYS A 127 5.48 10.67 -13.57
C LYS A 127 4.60 11.03 -12.39
N ALA A 128 4.81 10.36 -11.26
CA ALA A 128 4.15 10.72 -10.02
C ALA A 128 4.74 12.04 -9.50
N PRO A 129 3.91 13.01 -9.07
CA PRO A 129 4.42 14.24 -8.48
C PRO A 129 5.20 13.93 -7.20
N THR A 130 6.28 14.68 -6.97
CA THR A 130 6.96 14.68 -5.67
C THR A 130 6.02 15.30 -4.63
N GLU A 131 5.93 14.69 -3.45
CA GLU A 131 5.18 15.27 -2.34
C GLU A 131 5.92 16.51 -1.86
N LEU A 132 5.23 17.65 -1.89
CA LEU A 132 5.63 18.90 -1.27
C LEU A 132 4.82 19.05 0.01
N ASN A 133 5.42 19.59 1.06
CA ASN A 133 4.77 19.82 2.36
C ASN A 133 4.28 18.52 3.04
N VAL A 134 5.16 17.51 3.12
CA VAL A 134 4.90 16.37 4.01
C VAL A 134 4.75 16.91 5.43
N ASP A 135 3.64 16.57 6.08
CA ASP A 135 3.47 16.89 7.50
C ASP A 135 4.54 16.13 8.29
N LEU A 136 5.49 16.88 8.83
CA LEU A 136 6.56 16.38 9.66
C LEU A 136 6.24 16.59 11.15
N THR A 137 4.96 16.71 11.53
CA THR A 137 4.57 16.87 12.93
C THR A 137 5.28 15.85 13.80
N ILE A 138 6.15 16.36 14.68
CA ILE A 138 6.92 15.57 15.63
C ILE A 138 6.15 15.62 16.94
N VAL A 139 5.78 14.45 17.46
CA VAL A 139 5.21 14.33 18.80
C VAL A 139 6.29 14.74 19.81
N THR A 140 6.00 15.78 20.59
CA THR A 140 6.89 16.31 21.62
C THR A 140 6.67 15.64 22.96
N VAL A 141 7.58 15.86 23.90
CA VAL A 141 7.43 15.41 25.29
C VAL A 141 6.20 16.04 25.95
N ASP A 142 5.89 17.30 25.62
CA ASP A 142 4.73 18.00 26.19
C ASP A 142 3.42 17.47 25.62
N ASP A 143 3.39 17.01 24.36
CA ASP A 143 2.23 16.29 23.80
C ASP A 143 1.97 14.98 24.55
N ILE A 144 3.04 14.22 24.86
CA ILE A 144 2.92 12.98 25.65
C ILE A 144 2.41 13.28 27.05
N LYS A 145 2.96 14.29 27.74
CA LYS A 145 2.48 14.69 29.07
C LYS A 145 1.02 15.13 29.05
N SER A 146 0.63 15.91 28.05
CA SER A 146 -0.75 16.38 27.87
C SER A 146 -1.71 15.22 27.63
N LEU A 147 -1.29 14.21 26.86
CA LEU A 147 -2.07 12.99 26.64
C LEU A 147 -2.21 12.16 27.92
N ILE A 148 -1.15 12.03 28.73
CA ILE A 148 -1.22 11.35 30.03
C ILE A 148 -2.23 12.06 30.95
N GLN A 149 -2.15 13.39 31.06
CA GLN A 149 -3.09 14.18 31.87
C GLN A 149 -4.54 14.00 31.42
N LEU A 150 -4.78 13.95 30.09
CA LEU A 150 -6.10 13.68 29.55
C LEU A 150 -6.60 12.29 29.97
N VAL A 151 -5.78 11.25 29.82
CA VAL A 151 -6.12 9.88 30.22
C VAL A 151 -6.42 9.80 31.73
N ASP A 152 -5.62 10.46 32.56
CA ASP A 152 -5.82 10.53 34.01
C ASP A 152 -7.14 11.21 34.36
N SER A 153 -7.47 12.34 33.72
CA SER A 153 -8.76 13.02 33.94
C SER A 153 -9.96 12.15 33.57
N LEU A 154 -9.86 11.36 32.49
CA LEU A 154 -10.90 10.44 32.07
C LEU A 154 -11.06 9.31 33.08
N HIS A 155 -9.96 8.80 33.61
CA HIS A 155 -9.94 7.80 34.67
C HIS A 155 -10.60 8.33 35.96
N ILE A 156 -10.22 9.51 36.44
CA ILE A 156 -10.83 10.16 37.62
C ILE A 156 -12.34 10.36 37.42
N SER A 157 -12.78 10.66 36.20
CA SER A 157 -14.21 10.81 35.87
C SER A 157 -14.99 9.48 35.78
N ASN A 158 -14.37 8.36 36.13
CA ASN A 158 -14.90 6.99 36.04
C ASN A 158 -15.36 6.62 34.62
N ARG A 159 -14.74 7.23 33.60
CA ARG A 159 -14.94 6.92 32.17
C ARG A 159 -13.84 6.04 31.61
N PHE A 160 -12.85 5.70 32.45
CA PHE A 160 -11.69 4.90 32.08
C PHE A 160 -11.30 4.00 33.27
N GLU A 161 -11.43 2.69 33.08
CA GLU A 161 -11.08 1.68 34.09
C GLU A 161 -9.56 1.67 34.34
N ASP A 162 -9.14 1.34 35.56
CA ASP A 162 -7.74 1.34 36.02
C ASP A 162 -6.84 0.50 35.10
N TRP A 163 -7.26 -0.74 34.80
CA TRP A 163 -6.47 -1.62 33.93
C TRP A 163 -6.35 -1.09 32.49
N LYS A 164 -7.35 -0.35 31.98
CA LYS A 164 -7.29 0.29 30.65
C LYS A 164 -6.34 1.47 30.66
N ARG A 165 -6.33 2.25 31.75
CA ARG A 165 -5.39 3.34 32.00
C ARG A 165 -3.95 2.81 31.95
N ASP A 166 -3.67 1.80 32.76
CA ASP A 166 -2.31 1.29 32.92
C ASP A 166 -1.83 0.59 31.65
N GLN A 167 -2.70 -0.18 30.98
CA GLN A 167 -2.41 -0.74 29.67
C GLN A 167 -2.08 0.34 28.63
N PHE A 168 -2.88 1.41 28.55
CA PHE A 168 -2.69 2.48 27.58
C PHE A 168 -1.38 3.23 27.82
N ILE A 169 -1.11 3.64 29.07
CA ILE A 169 0.09 4.40 29.42
C ILE A 169 1.34 3.55 29.17
N THR A 170 1.32 2.27 29.59
CA THR A 170 2.44 1.35 29.40
C THR A 170 2.72 1.11 27.92
N ALA A 171 1.69 0.83 27.12
CA ALA A 171 1.83 0.62 25.67
C ALA A 171 2.37 1.86 24.95
N MET A 172 1.84 3.03 25.28
CA MET A 172 2.24 4.30 24.70
C MET A 172 3.70 4.64 25.03
N LEU A 173 4.08 4.58 26.30
CA LEU A 173 5.44 4.91 26.73
C LEU A 173 6.45 3.91 26.18
N LEU A 174 6.11 2.61 26.20
CA LEU A 174 6.95 1.59 25.60
C LEU A 174 7.18 1.87 24.11
N MET A 175 6.14 2.21 23.35
CA MET A 175 6.29 2.58 21.93
C MET A 175 7.12 3.84 21.74
N ALA A 176 6.92 4.86 22.57
CA ALA A 176 7.62 6.14 22.49
C ALA A 176 9.13 5.97 22.66
N VAL A 177 9.57 5.11 23.59
CA VAL A 177 11.00 4.91 23.89
C VAL A 177 11.66 3.84 22.99
N SER A 178 10.90 2.87 22.50
CA SER A 178 11.44 1.75 21.71
C SER A 178 11.34 1.93 20.19
N GLY A 179 10.53 2.90 19.73
CA GLY A 179 10.28 3.13 18.31
C GLY A 179 9.57 1.96 17.61
N MET A 180 8.85 1.13 18.37
CA MET A 180 8.10 -0.01 17.86
C MET A 180 6.84 0.41 17.11
N ARG A 181 6.44 -0.39 16.12
CA ARG A 181 5.13 -0.24 15.47
C ARG A 181 4.05 -0.86 16.33
N VAL A 182 2.83 -0.30 16.29
CA VAL A 182 1.64 -0.86 16.95
C VAL A 182 1.47 -2.35 16.66
N SER A 183 1.57 -2.75 15.39
CA SER A 183 1.43 -4.15 14.98
C SER A 183 2.53 -5.08 15.52
N GLU A 184 3.70 -4.52 15.86
CA GLU A 184 4.79 -5.26 16.50
C GLU A 184 4.45 -5.44 17.99
N LEU A 185 3.97 -4.39 18.67
CA LEU A 185 3.55 -4.41 20.08
C LEU A 185 2.42 -5.41 20.36
N GLU A 186 1.37 -5.40 19.54
CA GLU A 186 0.21 -6.30 19.68
C GLU A 186 0.58 -7.80 19.60
N ARG A 187 1.76 -8.12 19.06
CA ARG A 187 2.18 -9.48 18.75
C ARG A 187 3.39 -9.94 19.55
N ILE A 188 3.82 -9.21 20.56
CA ILE A 188 4.98 -9.59 21.39
C ILE A 188 4.56 -10.69 22.38
N PRO A 189 5.13 -11.91 22.31
CA PRO A 189 5.00 -12.88 23.39
C PRO A 189 5.77 -12.41 24.62
N LEU A 190 5.22 -12.63 25.81
CA LEU A 190 5.87 -12.28 27.08
C LEU A 190 7.31 -12.84 27.18
N LYS A 191 7.56 -14.05 26.66
CA LYS A 191 8.90 -14.68 26.64
C LYS A 191 9.96 -13.91 25.85
N GLU A 192 9.57 -12.98 24.98
CA GLU A 192 10.51 -12.16 24.20
C GLU A 192 10.83 -10.83 24.91
N ILE A 193 10.21 -10.56 26.06
CA ILE A 193 10.45 -9.41 26.92
C ILE A 193 11.41 -9.83 28.03
N ASP A 194 12.63 -9.32 27.95
CA ASP A 194 13.66 -9.47 28.98
C ASP A 194 13.63 -8.19 29.83
N ILE A 195 12.86 -8.25 30.93
CA ILE A 195 12.64 -7.13 31.85
C ILE A 195 13.95 -6.69 32.50
N GLU A 196 14.72 -7.65 33.02
CA GLU A 196 16.00 -7.43 33.71
C GLU A 196 17.02 -6.69 32.85
N ASN A 197 17.14 -7.08 31.57
CA ASN A 197 18.08 -6.45 30.65
C ASN A 197 17.47 -5.30 29.83
N ARG A 198 16.19 -4.97 30.07
CA ARG A 198 15.39 -3.96 29.38
C ARG A 198 15.38 -4.08 27.87
N ARG A 199 15.12 -5.30 27.38
CA ARG A 199 15.18 -5.65 25.96
C ARG A 199 13.91 -6.34 25.53
N ILE A 200 13.48 -6.04 24.31
CA ILE A 200 12.44 -6.80 23.63
C ILE A 200 12.96 -7.30 22.30
N ARG A 201 12.84 -8.61 22.07
CA ARG A 201 13.22 -9.23 20.81
C ARG A 201 12.03 -9.25 19.86
N LEU A 202 12.21 -8.64 18.69
CA LEU A 202 11.25 -8.64 17.60
C LEU A 202 11.73 -9.61 16.53
N ASN A 203 11.04 -10.72 16.38
CA ASN A 203 11.33 -11.76 15.40
C ASN A 203 10.71 -11.42 14.03
N THR A 204 11.17 -12.11 13.00
CA THR A 204 10.83 -11.85 11.59
C THR A 204 9.33 -11.94 11.29
N HIS A 205 8.58 -12.76 12.01
CA HIS A 205 7.12 -12.89 11.85
C HIS A 205 6.33 -11.71 12.43
N GLN A 206 6.96 -10.91 13.29
CA GLN A 206 6.35 -9.74 13.94
C GLN A 206 6.66 -8.45 13.18
N THR A 207 7.77 -8.40 12.45
CA THR A 207 8.23 -7.19 11.75
C THR A 207 7.75 -7.13 10.30
N LYS A 208 7.35 -5.94 9.84
CA LYS A 208 6.91 -5.70 8.46
C LYS A 208 8.00 -6.04 7.42
N THR A 209 9.26 -5.80 7.77
CA THR A 209 10.41 -6.02 6.88
C THR A 209 10.93 -7.45 6.89
N ARG A 210 10.34 -8.34 7.71
CA ARG A 210 10.82 -9.71 7.96
C ARG A 210 12.27 -9.77 8.45
N GLN A 211 12.73 -8.71 9.13
CA GLN A 211 14.04 -8.66 9.76
C GLN A 211 13.86 -8.68 11.28
N SER A 212 14.63 -9.53 11.96
CA SER A 212 14.62 -9.53 13.43
C SER A 212 15.46 -8.37 13.97
N ARG A 213 15.01 -7.76 15.06
CA ARG A 213 15.78 -6.72 15.77
C ARG A 213 15.50 -6.77 17.27
N VAL A 214 16.40 -6.20 18.05
CA VAL A 214 16.19 -5.95 19.48
C VAL A 214 15.90 -4.48 19.66
N VAL A 215 14.92 -4.17 20.50
CA VAL A 215 14.65 -2.81 20.96
C VAL A 215 14.89 -2.73 22.47
N PHE A 216 15.13 -1.52 22.95
CA PHE A 216 15.39 -1.23 24.36
C PHE A 216 14.30 -0.34 24.92
N PHE A 217 14.13 -0.36 26.24
CA PHE A 217 13.25 0.56 26.96
C PHE A 217 13.95 1.11 28.21
N THR A 218 13.38 2.15 28.80
CA THR A 218 13.98 2.88 29.93
C THR A 218 13.68 2.21 31.27
N TYR A 219 14.30 2.69 32.36
CA TYR A 219 14.02 2.17 33.71
C TYR A 219 12.57 2.45 34.13
N GLU A 220 12.03 3.62 33.79
CA GLU A 220 10.67 4.01 34.12
C GLU A 220 9.64 3.09 33.44
N VAL A 221 9.91 2.67 32.20
CA VAL A 221 9.05 1.70 31.50
C VAL A 221 9.22 0.29 32.04
N GLN A 222 10.39 -0.05 32.60
CA GLN A 222 10.59 -1.33 33.27
C GLN A 222 9.65 -1.48 34.48
N GLU A 223 9.60 -0.46 35.34
CA GLU A 223 8.71 -0.45 36.51
C GLU A 223 7.24 -0.62 36.09
N LEU A 224 6.79 0.14 35.09
CA LEU A 224 5.43 0.03 34.56
C LEU A 224 5.13 -1.36 33.96
N LEU A 225 6.08 -1.96 33.25
CA LEU A 225 5.92 -3.31 32.68
C LEU A 225 5.88 -4.38 33.77
N GLU A 226 6.68 -4.25 34.83
CA GLU A 226 6.66 -5.15 35.97
C GLU A 226 5.30 -5.12 36.67
N ASP A 227 4.74 -3.93 36.88
CA ASP A 227 3.42 -3.76 37.50
C ASP A 227 2.29 -4.27 36.59
N TYR A 228 2.40 -4.07 35.27
CA TYR A 228 1.39 -4.51 34.30
C TYR A 228 1.35 -6.03 34.09
N ILE A 229 2.50 -6.71 34.20
CA ILE A 229 2.63 -8.16 33.94
C ILE A 229 2.31 -9.00 35.19
N ARG A 230 2.46 -8.45 36.39
CA ARG A 230 2.13 -9.11 37.66
C ARG A 230 0.62 -9.33 37.83
#